data_AF-A0A352KLW7-F1
#
_entry.id   AF-A0A352KLW7-F1
#
_cell.length_a   1.000
_cell.length_b   1.000
_cell.length_c   1.000
_cell.angle_alpha   90.00
_cell.angle_beta   90.00
_cell.angle_gamma   90.00
#
_symmetry.space_group_name_H-M   'P 1'
#
loop_
_entity.id
_entity.type
_entity.pdbx_description
1 polymer ?
#
loop_
_entity_poly.entity_id
_entity_poly.type
_entity_poly.pdbx_seq_one_letter_code
_entity_poly.pdbx_strand_id
1 'polypeptide(L)'
;MSEGFDIAVVGATGAVGETMIAILEQRQFPVRKLYPLASSRSAGSKIQFAGSYLTVGLLEEFDFSQAQIALFSAGGSVSAQFAPLAADAGCVVIDNTSHFRMHEDIPLVVPEVNAADIADYRERNIIANPNCSTIQMVVALKPIYDAVGIERINVATYQAVSGTGKEAIEELAMQTATLLNGNEVESKVYPKQIAFNALPQIDVFMDNGYTKEEMKMVMNGLRV
;
A
#
# COMPACT_ATOMS: atom_id res chain seq x y z
N MET A 1 -3.57 -29.11 13.56
CA MET A 1 -4.17 -28.23 12.53
C MET A 1 -3.95 -26.82 13.04
N SER A 2 -3.16 -26.00 12.36
CA SER A 2 -2.95 -24.61 12.81
C SER A 2 -4.31 -23.90 12.76
N GLU A 3 -4.78 -23.41 13.90
CA GLU A 3 -5.92 -22.51 13.94
C GLU A 3 -5.57 -21.29 13.09
N GLY A 4 -6.26 -21.10 11.96
CA GLY A 4 -5.98 -19.97 11.06
C GLY A 4 -6.21 -18.62 11.75
N PHE A 5 -5.77 -17.55 11.10
CA PHE A 5 -5.87 -16.18 11.60
C PHE A 5 -7.14 -15.50 11.14
N ASP A 6 -7.73 -14.71 12.03
CA ASP A 6 -8.78 -13.75 11.67
C ASP A 6 -8.14 -12.46 11.14
N ILE A 7 -8.47 -12.08 9.91
CA ILE A 7 -7.81 -11.00 9.17
C ILE A 7 -8.81 -9.92 8.78
N ALA A 8 -8.51 -8.68 9.12
CA ALA A 8 -9.20 -7.51 8.57
C ALA A 8 -8.42 -6.94 7.37
N VAL A 9 -9.13 -6.49 6.33
CA VAL A 9 -8.53 -5.74 5.22
C VAL A 9 -9.25 -4.40 5.11
N VAL A 10 -8.56 -3.33 5.50
CA VAL A 10 -9.08 -1.97 5.51
C VAL A 10 -8.75 -1.29 4.17
N GLY A 11 -9.79 -0.85 3.46
CA GLY A 11 -9.67 -0.41 2.07
C GLY A 11 -9.87 -1.57 1.08
N ALA A 12 -10.67 -2.58 1.44
CA ALA A 12 -10.86 -3.81 0.69
C ALA A 12 -11.34 -3.63 -0.76
N THR A 13 -12.00 -2.51 -1.08
CA THR A 13 -12.52 -2.20 -2.43
C THR A 13 -11.59 -1.34 -3.27
N GLY A 14 -10.42 -0.96 -2.73
CA GLY A 14 -9.37 -0.29 -3.50
C GLY A 14 -8.51 -1.30 -4.25
N ALA A 15 -7.80 -0.86 -5.28
CA ALA A 15 -6.98 -1.74 -6.13
C ALA A 15 -5.97 -2.57 -5.31
N VAL A 16 -5.35 -1.97 -4.30
CA VAL A 16 -4.42 -2.67 -3.40
C VAL A 16 -5.15 -3.61 -2.44
N GLY A 17 -6.30 -3.22 -1.88
CA GLY A 17 -7.08 -4.08 -0.99
C GLY A 17 -7.60 -5.34 -1.69
N GLU A 18 -8.12 -5.19 -2.91
CA GLU A 18 -8.50 -6.33 -3.76
C GLU A 18 -7.30 -7.25 -4.04
N THR A 19 -6.12 -6.65 -4.31
CA THR A 19 -4.88 -7.40 -4.52
C THR A 19 -4.43 -8.14 -3.25
N MET A 20 -4.50 -7.50 -2.08
CA MET A 20 -4.16 -8.14 -0.79
C MET A 20 -5.01 -9.39 -0.57
N ILE A 21 -6.32 -9.31 -0.83
CA ILE A 21 -7.25 -10.43 -0.66
C ILE A 21 -6.95 -11.54 -1.65
N ALA A 22 -6.71 -11.20 -2.92
CA ALA A 22 -6.32 -12.17 -3.94
C ALA A 22 -5.00 -12.88 -3.59
N ILE A 23 -4.01 -12.15 -3.05
CA ILE A 23 -2.72 -12.71 -2.63
C ILE A 23 -2.86 -13.62 -1.41
N LEU A 24 -3.72 -13.28 -0.44
CA LEU A 24 -4.04 -14.18 0.67
C LEU A 24 -4.57 -15.53 0.17
N GLU A 25 -5.48 -15.50 -0.81
CA GLU A 25 -6.03 -16.71 -1.44
C GLU A 25 -4.98 -17.47 -2.26
N GLN A 26 -4.26 -16.79 -3.17
CA GLN A 26 -3.24 -17.39 -4.03
C GLN A 26 -2.10 -18.04 -3.24
N ARG A 27 -1.67 -17.41 -2.14
CA ARG A 27 -0.61 -17.93 -1.27
C ARG A 27 -1.10 -18.94 -0.25
N GLN A 28 -2.39 -19.28 -0.27
CA GLN A 28 -3.04 -20.16 0.70
C GLN A 28 -2.71 -19.74 2.14
N PHE A 29 -2.72 -18.43 2.40
CA PHE A 29 -2.50 -17.92 3.75
C PHE A 29 -3.54 -18.54 4.68
N PRO A 30 -3.17 -18.97 5.90
CA PRO A 30 -4.07 -19.66 6.80
C PRO A 30 -5.11 -18.69 7.39
N VAL A 31 -6.07 -18.24 6.58
CA VAL A 31 -7.17 -17.35 6.98
C VAL A 31 -8.30 -18.20 7.56
N ARG A 32 -8.71 -17.91 8.81
CA ARG A 32 -9.91 -18.48 9.43
C ARG A 32 -11.15 -17.68 9.05
N LYS A 33 -11.10 -16.36 9.22
CA LYS A 33 -12.17 -15.44 8.82
C LYS A 33 -11.58 -14.16 8.24
N LEU A 34 -12.13 -13.71 7.12
CA LEU A 34 -11.74 -12.46 6.46
C LEU A 34 -12.82 -11.40 6.70
N TYR A 35 -12.41 -10.23 7.16
CA TYR A 35 -13.25 -9.05 7.35
C TYR A 35 -12.85 -7.97 6.34
N PRO A 36 -13.49 -7.92 5.17
CA PRO A 36 -13.26 -6.83 4.24
C PRO A 36 -13.97 -5.56 4.71
N LEU A 37 -13.23 -4.47 4.89
CA LEU A 37 -13.72 -3.22 5.45
C LEU A 37 -13.45 -2.07 4.49
N ALA A 38 -14.42 -1.17 4.38
CA ALA A 38 -14.30 0.06 3.60
C ALA A 38 -15.14 1.18 4.24
N SER A 39 -15.08 2.38 3.66
CA SER A 39 -15.94 3.48 4.06
C SER A 39 -17.41 3.24 3.72
N SER A 40 -18.29 4.09 4.24
CA SER A 40 -19.73 4.07 3.95
C SER A 40 -20.10 4.09 2.48
N ARG A 41 -19.26 4.68 1.62
CA ARG A 41 -19.46 4.68 0.15
C ARG A 41 -19.43 3.26 -0.45
N SER A 42 -18.68 2.35 0.15
CA SER A 42 -18.38 1.03 -0.40
C SER A 42 -18.89 -0.14 0.45
N ALA A 43 -19.33 0.14 1.69
CA ALA A 43 -19.98 -0.85 2.54
C ALA A 43 -21.21 -1.47 1.86
N GLY A 44 -21.42 -2.76 2.05
CA GLY A 44 -22.49 -3.54 1.40
C GLY A 44 -22.14 -4.12 0.03
N SER A 45 -21.06 -3.67 -0.61
CA SER A 45 -20.53 -4.30 -1.82
C SER A 45 -20.03 -5.72 -1.55
N LYS A 46 -19.76 -6.48 -2.61
CA LYS A 46 -19.31 -7.87 -2.53
C LYS A 46 -17.89 -8.01 -3.05
N ILE A 47 -17.08 -8.78 -2.33
CA ILE A 47 -15.75 -9.21 -2.79
C ILE A 47 -15.72 -10.74 -2.86
N GLN A 48 -14.88 -11.29 -3.73
CA GLN A 48 -14.68 -12.73 -3.80
C GLN A 48 -13.49 -13.14 -2.92
N PHE A 49 -13.65 -14.24 -2.18
CA PHE A 49 -12.58 -14.88 -1.42
C PHE A 49 -12.89 -16.37 -1.19
N ALA A 50 -11.93 -17.24 -1.48
CA ALA A 50 -12.02 -18.69 -1.25
C ALA A 50 -13.28 -19.32 -1.90
N GLY A 51 -13.58 -18.92 -3.14
CA GLY A 51 -14.75 -19.39 -3.88
C GLY A 51 -16.12 -18.88 -3.38
N SER A 52 -16.14 -17.93 -2.44
CA SER A 52 -17.36 -17.35 -1.88
C SER A 52 -17.40 -15.82 -2.00
N TYR A 53 -18.58 -15.22 -1.88
CA TYR A 53 -18.73 -13.75 -1.84
C TYR A 53 -18.93 -13.26 -0.41
N LEU A 54 -18.04 -12.37 0.03
CA LEU A 54 -18.11 -11.70 1.33
C LEU A 54 -18.72 -10.30 1.16
N THR A 55 -19.55 -9.89 2.11
CA THR A 55 -20.05 -8.51 2.18
C THR A 55 -18.98 -7.62 2.80
N VAL A 56 -18.69 -6.48 2.16
CA VAL A 56 -17.83 -5.45 2.71
C VAL A 56 -18.53 -4.76 3.88
N GLY A 57 -17.90 -4.81 5.05
CA GLY A 57 -18.36 -4.15 6.27
C GLY A 57 -17.97 -2.67 6.31
N LEU A 58 -18.68 -1.91 7.15
CA LEU A 58 -18.37 -0.52 7.44
C LEU A 58 -17.21 -0.44 8.42
N LEU A 59 -16.13 0.25 8.06
CA LEU A 59 -14.93 0.38 8.89
C LEU A 59 -15.23 1.04 10.24
N GLU A 60 -16.06 2.08 10.24
CA GLU A 60 -16.40 2.89 11.41
C GLU A 60 -17.15 2.10 12.49
N GLU A 61 -17.83 1.00 12.12
CA GLU A 61 -18.60 0.15 13.03
C GLU A 61 -17.88 -1.17 13.36
N PHE A 62 -16.68 -1.38 12.82
CA PHE A 62 -15.96 -2.63 13.00
C PHE A 62 -15.27 -2.70 14.38
N ASP A 63 -15.47 -3.81 15.08
CA ASP A 63 -14.76 -4.13 16.32
C ASP A 63 -13.49 -4.92 16.01
N PHE A 64 -12.35 -4.24 16.12
CA PHE A 64 -11.03 -4.81 15.83
C PHE A 64 -10.60 -5.93 16.77
N SER A 65 -11.26 -6.14 17.92
CA SER A 65 -10.98 -7.31 18.77
C SER A 65 -11.34 -8.64 18.08
N GLN A 66 -12.12 -8.59 16.99
CA GLN A 66 -12.47 -9.75 16.18
C GLN A 66 -11.37 -10.19 15.19
N ALA A 67 -10.30 -9.41 15.04
CA ALA A 67 -9.21 -9.69 14.09
C ALA A 67 -7.85 -9.73 14.80
N GLN A 68 -6.99 -10.67 14.39
CA GLN A 68 -5.62 -10.80 14.90
C GLN A 68 -4.62 -10.01 14.06
N ILE A 69 -4.88 -9.89 12.75
CA ILE A 69 -4.06 -9.14 11.80
C ILE A 69 -4.95 -8.21 11.01
N ALA A 70 -4.51 -6.97 10.80
CA ALA A 70 -5.20 -6.03 9.91
C ALA A 70 -4.27 -5.49 8.84
N LEU A 71 -4.66 -5.65 7.58
CA LEU A 71 -3.94 -5.10 6.43
C LEU A 71 -4.59 -3.77 6.03
N PHE A 72 -3.84 -2.68 6.14
CA PHE A 72 -4.36 -1.34 5.90
C PHE A 72 -3.89 -0.80 4.55
N SER A 73 -4.84 -0.37 3.71
CA SER A 73 -4.56 0.30 2.44
C SER A 73 -5.68 1.28 2.04
N ALA A 74 -6.12 2.11 2.98
CA ALA A 74 -7.22 3.06 2.80
C ALA A 74 -6.79 4.54 2.80
N GLY A 75 -5.48 4.82 2.76
CA GLY A 75 -4.92 6.17 2.77
C GLY A 75 -4.50 6.65 4.17
N GLY A 76 -3.53 7.58 4.21
CA GLY A 76 -2.82 7.91 5.45
C GLY A 76 -3.69 8.51 6.55
N SER A 77 -4.76 9.24 6.21
CA SER A 77 -5.71 9.77 7.20
C SER A 77 -6.52 8.66 7.88
N VAL A 78 -6.91 7.64 7.12
CA VAL A 78 -7.62 6.46 7.66
C VAL A 78 -6.68 5.67 8.56
N SER A 79 -5.43 5.47 8.15
CA SER A 79 -4.43 4.79 8.99
C SER A 79 -4.13 5.57 10.27
N ALA A 80 -4.00 6.89 10.20
CA ALA A 80 -3.82 7.75 11.37
C ALA A 80 -4.94 7.59 12.41
N GLN A 81 -6.17 7.41 11.95
CA GLN A 81 -7.35 7.26 12.81
C GLN A 81 -7.52 5.83 13.32
N PHE A 82 -7.49 4.84 12.44
CA PHE A 82 -7.95 3.48 12.76
C PHE A 82 -6.84 2.49 13.09
N ALA A 83 -5.60 2.71 12.65
CA ALA A 83 -4.51 1.80 13.00
C ALA A 83 -4.20 1.80 14.51
N PRO A 84 -4.16 2.95 15.22
CA PRO A 84 -3.99 2.95 16.67
C PRO A 84 -5.15 2.24 17.38
N LEU A 85 -6.40 2.44 16.93
CA LEU A 85 -7.57 1.78 17.50
C LEU A 85 -7.52 0.25 17.31
N ALA A 86 -7.08 -0.22 16.16
CA ALA A 86 -6.89 -1.65 15.89
C ALA A 86 -5.76 -2.23 16.76
N ALA A 87 -4.64 -1.51 16.85
CA ALA A 87 -3.50 -1.87 17.69
C ALA A 87 -3.86 -1.98 19.18
N ASP A 88 -4.62 -1.02 19.71
CA ASP A 88 -5.09 -0.98 21.09
C ASP A 88 -6.09 -2.11 21.40
N ALA A 89 -6.85 -2.57 20.38
CA ALA A 89 -7.71 -3.74 20.47
C ALA A 89 -6.96 -5.09 20.43
N GLY A 90 -5.61 -5.06 20.30
CA GLY A 90 -4.76 -6.24 20.25
C GLY A 90 -4.51 -6.80 18.84
N CYS A 91 -4.93 -6.08 17.80
CA CYS A 91 -4.71 -6.46 16.41
C CYS A 91 -3.32 -6.01 15.94
N VAL A 92 -2.56 -6.86 15.25
CA VAL A 92 -1.31 -6.45 14.61
C VAL A 92 -1.63 -5.80 13.26
N VAL A 93 -1.33 -4.52 13.14
CA VAL A 93 -1.59 -3.74 11.93
C VAL A 93 -0.37 -3.77 11.00
N ILE A 94 -0.59 -4.07 9.73
CA ILE A 94 0.39 -3.92 8.65
C ILE A 94 -0.11 -2.81 7.74
N ASP A 95 0.53 -1.64 7.79
CA ASP A 95 0.07 -0.41 7.14
C ASP A 95 0.82 -0.11 5.84
N ASN A 96 0.12 -0.15 4.71
CA ASN A 96 0.65 0.19 3.38
C ASN A 96 0.58 1.70 3.06
N THR A 97 0.28 2.54 4.04
CA THR A 97 0.31 4.00 3.84
C THR A 97 1.67 4.58 4.21
N SER A 98 1.88 5.86 3.88
CA SER A 98 3.10 6.56 4.29
C SER A 98 3.06 7.07 5.74
N HIS A 99 1.94 6.91 6.45
CA HIS A 99 1.72 7.62 7.71
C HIS A 99 2.73 7.23 8.80
N PHE A 100 2.97 5.93 8.99
CA PHE A 100 3.85 5.43 10.06
C PHE A 100 5.29 5.16 9.62
N ARG A 101 5.64 5.35 8.34
CA ARG A 101 6.95 4.94 7.79
C ARG A 101 8.17 5.64 8.40
N MET A 102 7.98 6.79 9.03
CA MET A 102 9.06 7.56 9.67
C MET A 102 8.98 7.58 11.19
N HIS A 103 8.04 6.84 11.79
CA HIS A 103 7.93 6.72 13.23
C HIS A 103 9.00 5.76 13.75
N GLU A 104 9.87 6.23 14.65
CA GLU A 104 11.03 5.48 15.15
C GLU A 104 10.62 4.19 15.89
N ASP A 105 9.48 4.20 16.56
CA ASP A 105 8.88 3.11 17.34
C ASP A 105 7.98 2.16 16.52
N ILE A 106 8.00 2.26 15.19
CA ILE A 106 7.23 1.41 14.28
C ILE A 106 8.15 0.84 13.20
N PRO A 107 8.40 -0.47 13.14
CA PRO A 107 9.34 -1.04 12.18
C PRO A 107 8.86 -0.84 10.74
N LEU A 108 9.80 -0.50 9.86
CA LEU A 108 9.60 -0.39 8.41
C LEU A 108 10.23 -1.62 7.75
N VAL A 109 9.44 -2.52 7.18
CA VAL A 109 9.92 -3.87 6.87
C VAL A 109 9.84 -4.21 5.38
N VAL A 110 10.95 -4.72 4.84
CA VAL A 110 11.02 -5.56 3.64
C VAL A 110 11.54 -6.93 4.06
N PRO A 111 10.75 -8.01 4.00
CA PRO A 111 11.15 -9.33 4.52
C PRO A 111 12.47 -9.85 3.97
N GLU A 112 12.78 -9.60 2.70
CA GLU A 112 14.03 -10.03 2.06
C GLU A 112 15.27 -9.21 2.50
N VAL A 113 15.07 -8.11 3.21
CA VAL A 113 16.13 -7.15 3.60
C VAL A 113 16.34 -7.15 5.11
N ASN A 114 15.28 -6.95 5.89
CA ASN A 114 15.32 -6.72 7.32
C ASN A 114 14.18 -7.44 8.08
N ALA A 115 13.94 -8.73 7.78
CA ALA A 115 12.88 -9.52 8.44
C ALA A 115 12.98 -9.59 9.97
N ALA A 116 14.17 -9.41 10.56
CA ALA A 116 14.35 -9.44 12.01
C ALA A 116 13.55 -8.32 12.71
N ASP A 117 13.46 -7.16 12.07
CA ASP A 117 12.79 -5.95 12.56
C ASP A 117 11.27 -6.14 12.72
N ILE A 118 10.70 -7.20 12.12
CA ILE A 118 9.31 -7.58 12.37
C ILE A 118 9.08 -7.73 13.88
N ALA A 119 10.05 -8.24 14.66
CA ALA A 119 9.90 -8.46 16.10
C ALA A 119 9.54 -7.18 16.89
N ASP A 120 9.89 -6.01 16.38
CA ASP A 120 9.67 -4.71 17.01
C ASP A 120 8.22 -4.23 16.88
N TYR A 121 7.36 -4.96 16.16
CA TYR A 121 5.93 -4.68 16.07
C TYR A 121 5.27 -4.53 17.45
N ARG A 122 5.83 -5.19 18.47
CA ARG A 122 5.29 -5.24 19.84
C ARG A 122 5.25 -3.90 20.54
N GLU A 123 6.03 -2.91 20.09
CA GLU A 123 6.02 -1.57 20.70
C GLU A 123 4.68 -0.86 20.50
N ARG A 124 4.13 -0.97 19.28
CA ARG A 124 2.92 -0.22 18.86
C ARG A 124 1.83 -1.09 18.26
N ASN A 125 2.02 -2.41 18.16
CA ASN A 125 1.21 -3.33 17.37
C ASN A 125 1.05 -2.91 15.89
N ILE A 126 2.00 -2.14 15.35
CA ILE A 126 1.97 -1.63 13.98
C ILE A 126 3.30 -1.98 13.30
N ILE A 127 3.22 -2.41 12.04
CA ILE A 127 4.33 -2.58 11.11
C ILE A 127 4.05 -1.70 9.90
N ALA A 128 5.00 -0.86 9.51
CA ALA A 128 4.88 -0.06 8.31
C ALA A 128 5.38 -0.83 7.08
N ASN A 129 4.61 -0.82 6.00
CA ASN A 129 5.03 -1.33 4.70
C ASN A 129 5.62 -0.19 3.85
N PRO A 130 6.83 -0.33 3.28
CA PRO A 130 7.52 0.77 2.60
C PRO A 130 6.85 1.22 1.30
N ASN A 131 7.38 2.30 0.72
CA ASN A 131 6.96 2.74 -0.62
C ASN A 131 7.30 1.67 -1.68
N CYS A 132 6.41 1.49 -2.64
CA CYS A 132 6.52 0.47 -3.69
C CYS A 132 7.84 0.53 -4.48
N SER A 133 8.28 1.73 -4.88
CA SER A 133 9.55 1.94 -5.58
C SER A 133 10.76 1.64 -4.69
N THR A 134 10.65 1.87 -3.38
CA THR A 134 11.69 1.48 -2.42
C THR A 134 11.79 -0.04 -2.34
N ILE A 135 10.67 -0.76 -2.16
CA ILE A 135 10.65 -2.22 -1.98
C ILE A 135 11.39 -2.92 -3.13
N GLN A 136 10.99 -2.63 -4.38
CA GLN A 136 11.63 -3.27 -5.55
C GLN A 136 13.12 -2.95 -5.66
N MET A 137 13.53 -1.74 -5.26
CA MET A 137 14.92 -1.31 -5.31
C MET A 137 15.75 -2.07 -4.27
N VAL A 138 15.32 -2.08 -3.01
CA VAL A 138 16.12 -2.67 -1.93
C VAL A 138 16.17 -4.19 -2.01
N VAL A 139 15.11 -4.86 -2.49
CA VAL A 139 15.15 -6.32 -2.75
C VAL A 139 16.22 -6.65 -3.79
N ALA A 140 16.32 -5.88 -4.87
CA ALA A 140 17.32 -6.09 -5.90
C ALA A 140 18.75 -5.75 -5.43
N LEU A 141 18.88 -4.71 -4.58
CA LEU A 141 20.18 -4.21 -4.14
C LEU A 141 20.75 -4.95 -2.92
N LYS A 142 19.92 -5.56 -2.08
CA LYS A 142 20.35 -6.19 -0.83
C LYS A 142 21.50 -7.19 -1.00
N PRO A 143 21.46 -8.16 -1.95
CA PRO A 143 22.58 -9.07 -2.15
C PRO A 143 23.89 -8.38 -2.57
N ILE A 144 23.79 -7.26 -3.31
CA ILE A 144 24.95 -6.47 -3.73
C ILE A 144 25.51 -5.69 -2.54
N TYR A 145 24.63 -5.05 -1.77
CA TYR A 145 24.99 -4.32 -0.56
C TYR A 145 25.71 -5.22 0.45
N ASP A 146 25.22 -6.44 0.68
CA ASP A 146 25.86 -7.38 1.61
C ASP A 146 27.23 -7.87 1.13
N ALA A 147 27.44 -7.96 -0.19
CA ALA A 147 28.68 -8.44 -0.76
C ALA A 147 29.79 -7.38 -0.80
N VAL A 148 29.45 -6.13 -1.14
CA VAL A 148 30.45 -5.08 -1.44
C VAL A 148 30.10 -3.70 -0.89
N GLY A 149 28.95 -3.52 -0.25
CA GLY A 149 28.42 -2.22 0.15
C GLY A 149 27.94 -1.38 -1.04
N ILE A 150 27.15 -0.33 -0.75
CA ILE A 150 26.73 0.66 -1.75
C ILE A 150 26.87 2.04 -1.12
N GLU A 151 27.73 2.88 -1.70
CA GLU A 151 27.91 4.26 -1.24
C GLU A 151 26.87 5.22 -1.85
N ARG A 152 26.48 4.99 -3.10
CA ARG A 152 25.58 5.90 -3.83
C ARG A 152 24.73 5.16 -4.85
N ILE A 153 23.45 5.52 -4.89
CA ILE A 153 22.47 5.04 -5.88
C ILE A 153 22.04 6.22 -6.75
N ASN A 154 22.03 6.04 -8.07
CA ASN A 154 21.31 6.92 -8.99
C ASN A 154 20.19 6.10 -9.59
N VAL A 155 18.96 6.58 -9.44
CA VAL A 155 17.77 5.87 -9.91
C VAL A 155 16.87 6.86 -10.64
N ALA A 156 16.38 6.45 -11.81
CA ALA A 156 15.34 7.12 -12.55
C ALA A 156 14.16 6.15 -12.64
N THR A 157 12.99 6.58 -12.19
CA THR A 157 11.81 5.71 -12.12
C THR A 157 10.93 5.87 -13.36
N TYR A 158 10.28 4.78 -13.74
CA TYR A 158 9.28 4.74 -14.80
C TYR A 158 8.01 4.16 -14.19
N GLN A 159 7.32 4.97 -13.38
CA GLN A 159 6.20 4.52 -12.56
C GLN A 159 4.90 4.50 -13.38
N ALA A 160 4.16 3.40 -13.26
CA ALA A 160 2.87 3.25 -13.91
C ALA A 160 1.76 4.06 -13.19
N VAL A 161 0.71 4.40 -13.93
CA VAL A 161 -0.44 5.16 -13.40
C VAL A 161 -1.21 4.43 -12.29
N SER A 162 -1.03 3.11 -12.17
CA SER A 162 -1.63 2.30 -11.11
C SER A 162 -1.21 2.73 -9.71
N GLY A 163 -0.05 3.37 -9.56
CA GLY A 163 0.40 3.93 -8.28
C GLY A 163 -0.52 5.03 -7.73
N THR A 164 -1.21 5.75 -8.61
CA THR A 164 -2.19 6.79 -8.25
C THR A 164 -3.57 6.19 -7.96
N GLY A 165 -3.83 4.97 -8.42
CA GLY A 165 -5.07 4.23 -8.18
C GLY A 165 -5.97 4.10 -9.42
N LYS A 166 -7.18 3.59 -9.19
CA LYS A 166 -8.11 3.14 -10.24
C LYS A 166 -8.51 4.26 -11.21
N GLU A 167 -8.80 5.44 -10.69
CA GLU A 167 -9.20 6.60 -11.51
C GLU A 167 -8.10 7.01 -12.50
N ALA A 168 -6.82 6.88 -12.12
CA ALA A 168 -5.70 7.17 -13.02
C ALA A 168 -5.53 6.12 -14.13
N ILE A 169 -5.84 4.86 -13.83
CA ILE A 169 -5.86 3.77 -14.83
C ILE A 169 -6.97 4.06 -15.86
N GLU A 170 -8.16 4.42 -15.38
CA GLU A 170 -9.30 4.78 -16.22
C GLU A 170 -9.02 6.03 -17.07
N GLU A 171 -8.37 7.06 -16.49
CA GLU A 171 -7.94 8.25 -17.21
C GLU A 171 -6.95 7.92 -18.34
N LEU A 172 -5.90 7.13 -18.07
CA LEU A 172 -4.95 6.74 -19.10
C LEU A 172 -5.64 5.98 -20.25
N ALA A 173 -6.54 5.05 -19.92
CA ALA A 173 -7.29 4.28 -20.92
C ALA A 173 -8.20 5.18 -21.78
N MET A 174 -8.95 6.09 -21.14
CA MET A 174 -9.80 7.04 -21.85
C MET A 174 -8.98 7.99 -22.73
N GLN A 175 -7.93 8.61 -22.20
CA GLN A 175 -7.10 9.53 -22.98
C GLN A 175 -6.51 8.83 -24.21
N THR A 176 -6.02 7.59 -24.03
CA THR A 176 -5.46 6.80 -25.13
C THR A 176 -6.51 6.53 -26.22
N ALA A 177 -7.69 6.04 -25.83
CA ALA A 177 -8.77 5.76 -26.79
C ALA A 177 -9.23 7.02 -27.52
N THR A 178 -9.39 8.14 -26.82
CA THR A 178 -9.84 9.42 -27.37
C THR A 178 -8.83 9.97 -28.39
N LEU A 179 -7.53 9.97 -28.06
CA LEU A 179 -6.47 10.42 -28.97
C LEU A 179 -6.39 9.55 -30.23
N LEU A 180 -6.54 8.23 -30.09
CA LEU A 180 -6.54 7.31 -31.24
C LEU A 180 -7.74 7.52 -32.19
N ASN A 181 -8.79 8.20 -31.71
CA ASN A 181 -9.92 8.63 -32.53
C ASN A 181 -9.77 10.07 -33.08
N GLY A 182 -8.62 10.71 -32.90
CA GLY A 182 -8.34 12.06 -33.39
C GLY A 182 -9.01 13.19 -32.59
N ASN A 183 -9.50 12.88 -31.40
CA ASN A 183 -10.15 13.85 -30.52
C ASN A 183 -9.20 14.41 -29.47
N GLU A 184 -9.48 15.61 -28.97
CA GLU A 184 -8.74 16.22 -27.86
C GLU A 184 -9.07 15.54 -26.52
N VAL A 185 -8.14 15.60 -25.57
CA VAL A 185 -8.28 14.99 -24.24
C VAL A 185 -8.23 16.01 -23.13
N GLU A 186 -8.98 15.72 -22.07
CA GLU A 186 -8.91 16.43 -20.80
C GLU A 186 -8.10 15.63 -19.77
N SER A 187 -7.38 16.34 -18.90
CA SER A 187 -6.69 15.76 -17.75
C SER A 187 -7.47 16.10 -16.49
N LYS A 188 -7.91 15.08 -15.74
CA LYS A 188 -8.74 15.22 -14.53
C LYS A 188 -7.99 14.75 -13.29
N VAL A 189 -7.28 13.63 -13.39
CA VAL A 189 -6.49 13.04 -12.32
C VAL A 189 -5.10 13.65 -12.28
N TYR A 190 -4.43 13.72 -13.43
CA TYR A 190 -3.11 14.35 -13.54
C TYR A 190 -3.22 15.83 -13.95
N PRO A 191 -2.24 16.67 -13.58
CA PRO A 191 -2.22 18.08 -13.99
C PRO A 191 -1.95 18.27 -15.49
N LYS A 192 -1.53 17.21 -16.19
CA LYS A 192 -1.17 17.17 -17.60
C LYS A 192 -1.56 15.83 -18.20
N GLN A 193 -1.69 15.77 -19.54
CA GLN A 193 -1.97 14.54 -20.28
C GLN A 193 -0.94 13.46 -19.95
N ILE A 194 -1.41 12.25 -19.67
CA ILE A 194 -0.56 11.09 -19.38
C ILE A 194 -0.46 10.13 -20.56
N ALA A 195 -1.50 10.03 -21.39
CA ALA A 195 -1.43 9.20 -22.61
C ALA A 195 -0.35 9.71 -23.56
N PHE A 196 0.52 8.80 -24.02
CA PHE A 196 1.68 9.10 -24.88
C PHE A 196 2.60 10.20 -24.33
N ASN A 197 2.71 10.33 -23.00
CA ASN A 197 3.51 11.35 -22.34
C ASN A 197 4.28 10.79 -21.14
N ALA A 198 5.25 11.55 -20.63
CA ALA A 198 5.96 11.28 -19.39
C ALA A 198 5.91 12.51 -18.48
N LEU A 199 5.52 12.31 -17.22
CA LEU A 199 5.43 13.38 -16.22
C LEU A 199 6.59 13.26 -15.22
N PRO A 200 7.52 14.24 -15.16
CA PRO A 200 8.66 14.21 -14.25
C PRO A 200 8.29 14.72 -12.85
N GLN A 201 7.11 14.37 -12.36
CA GLN A 201 6.63 14.78 -11.05
C GLN A 201 5.65 13.73 -10.51
N ILE A 202 5.96 13.14 -9.37
CA ILE A 202 5.06 12.26 -8.63
C ILE A 202 4.97 12.77 -7.21
N ASP A 203 3.74 12.93 -6.70
CA ASP A 203 3.47 13.61 -5.43
C ASP A 203 3.85 15.11 -5.48
N VAL A 204 3.84 15.80 -4.34
CA VAL A 204 4.12 17.24 -4.24
C VAL A 204 5.62 17.55 -4.24
N PHE A 205 5.99 18.76 -4.68
CA PHE A 205 7.34 19.28 -4.48
C PHE A 205 7.62 19.60 -3.01
N MET A 206 8.87 19.39 -2.63
CA MET A 206 9.46 19.74 -1.33
C MET A 206 10.36 20.97 -1.51
N ASP A 207 10.71 21.65 -0.41
CA ASP A 207 11.52 22.88 -0.44
C ASP A 207 12.92 22.71 -1.05
N ASN A 208 13.44 21.48 -1.05
CA ASN A 208 14.76 21.14 -1.61
C ASN A 208 14.72 20.88 -3.13
N GLY A 209 13.58 21.06 -3.79
CA GLY A 209 13.40 20.85 -5.23
C GLY A 209 13.11 19.40 -5.65
N TYR A 210 13.24 18.43 -4.73
CA TYR A 210 12.77 17.07 -4.95
C TYR A 210 11.26 16.98 -4.72
N THR A 211 10.64 15.97 -5.30
CA THR A 211 9.28 15.55 -5.00
C THR A 211 9.25 14.68 -3.75
N LYS A 212 8.09 14.60 -3.11
CA LYS A 212 7.87 13.73 -1.95
C LYS A 212 8.04 12.26 -2.30
N GLU A 213 7.79 11.84 -3.55
CA GLU A 213 8.06 10.47 -4.00
C GLU A 213 9.57 10.16 -4.03
N GLU A 214 10.38 11.07 -4.56
CA GLU A 214 11.85 10.93 -4.54
C GLU A 214 12.38 10.89 -3.09
N MET A 215 11.84 11.76 -2.21
CA MET A 215 12.24 11.76 -0.80
C MET A 215 11.81 10.49 -0.06
N LYS A 216 10.69 9.85 -0.40
CA LYS A 216 10.32 8.54 0.18
C LYS A 216 11.36 7.48 -0.18
N MET A 217 11.90 7.47 -1.40
CA MET A 217 12.91 6.49 -1.80
C MET A 217 14.20 6.65 -0.99
N VAL A 218 14.61 7.90 -0.74
CA VAL A 218 15.78 8.19 0.11
C VAL A 218 15.50 7.78 1.55
N MET A 219 14.42 8.28 2.15
CA MET A 219 14.16 8.10 3.58
C MET A 219 13.84 6.65 3.95
N ASN A 220 12.98 5.98 3.17
CA ASN A 220 12.69 4.57 3.42
C ASN A 220 13.92 3.71 3.14
N GLY A 221 14.67 3.99 2.07
CA GLY A 221 15.86 3.23 1.69
C GLY A 221 17.01 3.35 2.67
N LEU A 222 17.11 4.45 3.43
CA LEU A 222 18.07 4.59 4.53
C LEU A 222 17.62 3.87 5.81
N ARG A 223 16.33 3.54 5.92
CA ARG A 223 15.72 2.96 7.11
C ARG A 223 15.63 1.42 7.04
N VAL A 224 15.54 0.85 5.85
CA VAL A 224 15.53 -0.61 5.59
C VAL A 224 16.91 -1.10 5.19
#